data_AF-A0A960A3C6-F1
#
_entry.id   AF-A0A960A3C6-F1
#
_cell.length_a   1.000
_cell.length_b   1.000
_cell.length_c   1.000
_cell.angle_alpha   90.00
_cell.angle_beta   90.00
_cell.angle_gamma   90.00
#
_symmetry.space_group_name_H-M   'P 1'
#
loop_
_entity.id
_entity.type
_entity.pdbx_description
1 polymer ?
#
loop_
_entity_poly.entity_id
_entity_poly.type
_entity_poly.pdbx_seq_one_letter_code
_entity_poly.pdbx_strand_id
1 'polypeptide(L)'
;MTTALLSRLRRATAWLVARARRLARHPAVASITPIGWVLLLGGAAAAWIGWSRGWLEFRALGVMAAVVLAVAAASILRRREHDVLLELHRPRVQAGDEAIGRVLVTAGGGRSSAPTTMELPVGNAVAAFRVGTLAPDDEHEEMFAIPTRRRGIVTLGPVRSVQADPIGAVSRNKILTPATELYIHPRIAHVEAGAIGMLKDVEGITTTNLSSSDVSFHALREYTPGDDRRAVHWRTTARTGRLMVRQFEETMRAHLVLMLSTVASDYETPDDFELAVSTVGSLAVSALRDERQVSVLTSAGELAFPHALGLLDRLSGVELVAKGRGQRELAVLAANIPGASVGAFVTGAADPATLRAAQLALPAAVYPFAVRCAASLGLARRRVGDLIVLDVAALADLPVALRSLR
;
A
#
# COMPACT_ATOMS: atom_id res chain seq x y z
N MET A 1 -38.09 11.43 -42.09
CA MET A 1 -36.91 12.32 -42.29
C MET A 1 -36.40 13.02 -41.02
N THR A 2 -37.12 12.97 -39.90
CA THR A 2 -36.80 13.71 -38.66
C THR A 2 -35.76 13.06 -37.74
N THR A 3 -35.67 11.73 -37.70
CA THR A 3 -34.72 10.97 -36.85
C THR A 3 -33.26 11.04 -37.32
N ALA A 4 -33.03 11.13 -38.64
CA ALA A 4 -31.68 11.26 -39.21
C ALA A 4 -31.02 12.60 -38.86
N LEU A 5 -31.79 13.69 -38.84
CA LEU A 5 -31.29 15.05 -38.52
C LEU A 5 -30.89 15.17 -37.05
N LEU A 6 -31.71 14.63 -36.13
CA LEU A 6 -31.42 14.58 -34.68
C LEU A 6 -30.16 13.76 -34.36
N SER A 7 -29.92 12.66 -35.09
CA SER A 7 -28.70 11.85 -34.92
C SER A 7 -27.44 12.56 -35.44
N ARG A 8 -27.57 13.44 -36.45
CA ARG A 8 -26.48 14.25 -36.98
C ARG A 8 -26.17 15.42 -36.05
N LEU A 9 -27.17 16.07 -35.47
CA LEU A 9 -27.00 17.11 -34.45
C LEU A 9 -26.37 16.57 -33.15
N ARG A 10 -26.77 15.38 -32.68
CA ARG A 10 -26.13 14.72 -31.52
C ARG A 10 -24.67 14.32 -31.79
N ARG A 11 -24.35 13.86 -33.00
CA ARG A 11 -22.96 13.54 -33.38
C ARG A 11 -22.11 14.79 -33.57
N ALA A 12 -22.66 15.87 -34.13
CA ALA A 12 -21.98 17.15 -34.28
C ALA A 12 -21.71 17.82 -32.92
N THR A 13 -22.67 17.80 -32.00
CA THR A 13 -22.51 18.31 -30.63
C THR A 13 -21.51 17.46 -29.83
N ALA A 14 -21.58 16.13 -29.90
CA ALA A 14 -20.60 15.25 -29.27
C ALA A 14 -19.18 15.45 -29.83
N TRP A 15 -19.05 15.68 -31.15
CA TRP A 15 -17.77 15.97 -31.79
C TRP A 15 -17.22 17.35 -31.38
N LEU A 16 -18.07 18.38 -31.31
CA LEU A 16 -17.71 19.72 -30.82
C LEU A 16 -17.30 19.70 -29.35
N VAL A 17 -18.02 18.96 -28.49
CA VAL A 17 -17.68 18.79 -27.07
C VAL A 17 -16.36 18.01 -26.91
N ALA A 18 -16.15 16.95 -27.70
CA ALA A 18 -14.90 16.18 -27.67
C ALA A 18 -13.69 17.00 -28.19
N ARG A 19 -13.90 17.88 -29.19
CA ARG A 19 -12.89 18.78 -29.73
C ARG A 19 -12.59 19.94 -28.79
N ALA A 20 -13.61 20.52 -28.16
CA ALA A 20 -13.46 21.51 -27.09
C ALA A 20 -12.70 20.92 -25.88
N ARG A 21 -12.99 19.68 -25.48
CA ARG A 21 -12.25 18.97 -24.42
C ARG A 21 -10.80 18.66 -24.80
N ARG A 22 -10.48 18.41 -26.08
CA ARG A 22 -9.09 18.25 -26.55
C ARG A 22 -8.34 19.57 -26.61
N LEU A 23 -8.98 20.64 -27.09
CA LEU A 23 -8.41 21.98 -27.12
C LEU A 23 -8.19 22.53 -25.71
N ALA A 24 -9.12 22.28 -24.77
CA ALA A 24 -8.97 22.64 -23.36
C ALA A 24 -7.78 21.94 -22.67
N ARG A 25 -7.29 20.82 -23.20
CA ARG A 25 -6.10 20.10 -22.70
C ARG A 25 -4.79 20.62 -23.30
N HIS A 26 -4.83 21.53 -24.27
CA HIS A 26 -3.61 22.15 -24.77
C HIS A 26 -3.04 23.05 -23.66
N PRO A 27 -1.74 22.97 -23.33
CA PRO A 27 -1.16 23.68 -22.18
C PRO A 27 -1.40 25.20 -22.21
N ALA A 28 -1.46 25.78 -23.41
CA ALA A 28 -1.81 27.18 -23.62
C ALA A 28 -3.26 27.53 -23.26
N VAL A 29 -4.20 26.61 -23.47
CA VAL A 29 -5.63 26.81 -23.19
C VAL A 29 -5.97 26.44 -21.74
N ALA A 30 -5.31 25.41 -21.20
CA ALA A 30 -5.41 25.01 -19.80
C ALA A 30 -4.91 26.09 -18.84
N SER A 31 -4.09 27.03 -19.33
CA SER A 31 -3.58 28.14 -18.54
C SER A 31 -4.56 29.32 -18.44
N ILE A 32 -5.64 29.38 -19.23
CA ILE A 32 -6.60 30.49 -19.21
C ILE A 32 -7.71 30.17 -18.22
N THR A 33 -7.93 31.05 -17.24
CA THR A 33 -8.98 30.88 -16.23
C THR A 33 -10.36 31.22 -16.81
N PRO A 34 -11.47 30.92 -16.11
CA PRO A 34 -12.80 31.37 -16.53
C PRO A 34 -12.89 32.89 -16.74
N ILE A 35 -12.21 33.68 -15.89
CA ILE A 35 -12.11 35.14 -16.01
C ILE A 35 -11.33 35.52 -17.28
N GLY A 36 -10.23 34.83 -17.57
CA GLY A 36 -9.46 35.04 -18.79
C GLY A 36 -10.28 34.78 -20.06
N TRP A 37 -11.12 33.75 -20.05
CA TRP A 37 -12.04 33.47 -21.16
C TRP A 37 -13.11 34.55 -21.33
N VAL A 38 -13.67 35.06 -20.24
CA VAL A 38 -14.63 36.18 -20.28
C VAL A 38 -13.95 37.44 -20.82
N LEU A 39 -12.73 37.75 -20.38
CA LEU A 39 -11.96 38.89 -20.89
C LEU A 39 -11.61 38.73 -22.37
N LEU A 40 -11.21 37.53 -22.79
CA LEU A 40 -10.82 37.25 -24.17
C LEU A 40 -12.02 37.32 -25.12
N LEU A 41 -13.11 36.60 -24.80
CA LEU A 41 -14.30 36.57 -25.66
C LEU A 41 -15.08 37.89 -25.60
N GLY A 42 -15.25 38.46 -24.41
CA GLY A 42 -15.91 39.74 -24.23
C GLY A 42 -15.12 40.89 -24.87
N GLY A 43 -13.80 40.89 -24.70
CA GLY A 43 -12.91 41.86 -25.36
C GLY A 43 -12.95 41.74 -26.89
N ALA A 44 -12.94 40.52 -27.43
CA ALA A 44 -13.04 40.29 -28.87
C ALA A 44 -14.40 40.73 -29.44
N ALA A 45 -15.50 40.44 -28.75
CA ALA A 45 -16.83 40.88 -29.14
C ALA A 45 -16.96 42.40 -29.11
N ALA A 46 -16.45 43.05 -28.07
CA ALA A 46 -16.41 44.51 -27.96
C ALA A 46 -15.57 45.13 -29.09
N ALA A 47 -14.39 44.58 -29.39
CA ALA A 47 -13.58 45.03 -30.51
C ALA A 47 -14.33 44.87 -31.85
N TRP A 48 -14.95 43.72 -32.11
CA TRP A 48 -15.71 43.55 -33.35
C TRP A 48 -16.85 44.58 -33.48
N ILE A 49 -17.68 44.74 -32.46
CA ILE A 49 -18.76 45.73 -32.47
C ILE A 49 -18.21 47.15 -32.67
N GLY A 50 -17.17 47.53 -31.94
CA GLY A 50 -16.56 48.86 -32.03
C GLY A 50 -15.98 49.17 -33.41
N TRP A 51 -15.28 48.23 -34.04
CA TRP A 51 -14.72 48.44 -35.38
C TRP A 51 -15.78 48.40 -36.47
N SER A 52 -16.77 47.52 -36.37
CA SER A 52 -17.84 47.38 -37.39
C SER A 52 -18.89 48.51 -37.34
N ARG A 53 -19.26 48.98 -36.15
CA ARG A 53 -20.30 50.01 -35.94
C ARG A 53 -19.75 51.42 -35.73
N GLY A 54 -18.43 51.55 -35.57
CA GLY A 54 -17.78 52.84 -35.34
C GLY A 54 -17.85 53.36 -33.91
N TRP A 55 -18.38 52.57 -32.96
CA TRP A 55 -18.60 53.01 -31.59
C TRP A 55 -17.28 53.05 -30.79
N LEU A 56 -16.94 54.23 -30.28
CA LEU A 56 -15.65 54.48 -29.63
C LEU A 56 -15.54 53.75 -28.29
N GLU A 57 -16.64 53.65 -27.55
CA GLU A 57 -16.71 53.02 -26.23
C GLU A 57 -16.35 51.53 -26.32
N PHE A 58 -16.87 50.83 -27.33
CA PHE A 58 -16.61 49.42 -27.56
C PHE A 58 -15.18 49.16 -28.08
N ARG A 59 -14.61 50.10 -28.85
CA ARG A 59 -13.18 50.03 -29.23
C ARG A 59 -12.29 50.17 -28.00
N ALA A 60 -12.57 51.13 -27.13
CA ALA A 60 -11.82 51.35 -25.91
C ALA A 60 -11.86 50.13 -24.97
N LEU A 61 -13.05 49.52 -24.80
CA LEU A 61 -13.21 48.28 -24.02
C LEU A 61 -12.39 47.11 -24.60
N GLY A 62 -12.41 46.94 -25.93
CA GLY A 62 -11.61 45.92 -26.61
C GLY A 62 -10.10 46.09 -26.40
N VAL A 63 -9.60 47.32 -26.54
CA VAL A 63 -8.17 47.65 -26.30
C VAL A 63 -7.80 47.45 -24.83
N MET A 64 -8.65 47.87 -23.89
CA MET A 64 -8.41 47.70 -22.45
C MET A 64 -8.32 46.21 -22.07
N ALA A 65 -9.23 45.38 -22.57
CA ALA A 65 -9.17 43.94 -22.37
C ALA A 65 -7.89 43.32 -22.97
N ALA A 66 -7.46 43.77 -24.14
CA ALA A 66 -6.22 43.31 -24.76
C ALA A 66 -4.98 43.72 -23.93
N VAL A 67 -4.92 44.95 -23.41
CA VAL A 67 -3.84 45.41 -22.53
C VAL A 67 -3.80 44.58 -21.25
N VAL A 68 -4.96 44.33 -20.63
CA VAL A 68 -5.08 43.48 -19.43
C VAL A 68 -4.53 42.08 -19.69
N LEU A 69 -4.93 41.45 -20.79
CA LEU A 69 -4.44 40.12 -21.16
C LEU A 69 -2.94 40.11 -21.48
N ALA A 70 -2.42 41.17 -22.11
CA ALA A 70 -0.99 41.31 -22.39
C ALA A 70 -0.16 41.46 -21.10
N VAL A 71 -0.63 42.28 -20.14
CA VAL A 71 -0.01 42.44 -18.83
C VAL A 71 -0.07 41.12 -18.04
N ALA A 72 -1.21 40.43 -18.07
CA ALA A 72 -1.36 39.12 -17.44
C ALA A 72 -0.37 38.09 -18.00
N ALA A 73 -0.29 37.96 -19.32
CA ALA A 73 0.65 37.06 -19.99
C ALA A 73 2.12 37.41 -19.69
N ALA A 74 2.49 38.69 -19.77
CA ALA A 74 3.84 39.16 -19.46
C ALA A 74 4.23 38.86 -18.01
N SER A 75 3.27 38.97 -17.07
CA SER A 75 3.52 38.70 -15.64
C SER A 75 3.89 37.24 -15.37
N ILE A 76 3.36 36.29 -16.16
CA ILE A 76 3.63 34.84 -16.01
C ILE A 76 4.90 34.45 -16.74
N LEU A 77 5.17 35.01 -17.93
CA LEU A 77 6.42 34.75 -18.66
C LEU A 77 7.64 35.26 -17.90
N ARG A 78 7.50 36.33 -17.10
CA ARG A 78 8.59 36.91 -16.32
C ARG A 78 8.94 36.12 -15.06
N ARG A 79 8.08 35.23 -14.58
CA ARG A 79 8.30 34.47 -13.34
C ARG A 79 9.27 33.32 -13.59
N ARG A 80 10.32 33.30 -12.78
CA ARG A 80 11.49 32.41 -12.90
C ARG A 80 11.28 31.07 -12.22
N GLU A 81 12.17 30.13 -12.53
CA GLU A 81 12.11 28.75 -12.07
C GLU A 81 12.61 28.62 -10.62
N HIS A 82 11.97 27.72 -9.88
CA HIS A 82 12.35 27.30 -8.53
C HIS A 82 12.80 25.86 -8.62
N ASP A 83 13.88 25.53 -7.91
CA ASP A 83 14.27 24.14 -7.69
C ASP A 83 13.65 23.71 -6.35
N VAL A 84 12.95 22.58 -6.38
CA VAL A 84 12.19 22.10 -5.23
C VAL A 84 12.62 20.67 -4.95
N LEU A 85 12.86 20.41 -3.68
CA LEU A 85 13.23 19.10 -3.19
C LEU A 85 12.28 18.72 -2.06
N LEU A 86 11.52 17.64 -2.30
CA LEU A 86 10.62 17.05 -1.32
C LEU A 86 11.35 15.92 -0.63
N GLU A 87 11.60 16.07 0.67
CA GLU A 87 12.27 15.06 1.48
C GLU A 87 11.39 14.55 2.60
N LEU A 88 11.47 13.24 2.83
CA LEU A 88 10.88 12.57 3.98
C LEU A 88 12.01 12.15 4.90
N HIS A 89 11.91 12.47 6.18
CA HIS A 89 12.90 12.01 7.16
C HIS A 89 12.96 10.47 7.20
N ARG A 90 11.80 9.81 7.10
CA ARG A 90 11.68 8.35 6.93
C ARG A 90 10.54 8.04 5.96
N PRO A 91 10.78 7.26 4.89
CA PRO A 91 9.73 6.87 3.94
C PRO A 91 8.82 5.75 4.48
N ARG A 92 9.16 5.18 5.65
CA ARG A 92 8.42 4.10 6.31
C ARG A 92 8.36 4.39 7.81
N VAL A 93 7.16 4.37 8.37
CA VAL A 93 6.87 4.65 9.79
C VAL A 93 5.79 3.68 10.28
N GLN A 94 5.64 3.45 11.59
CA GLN A 94 4.50 2.67 12.09
C GLN A 94 3.30 3.58 12.39
N ALA A 95 2.10 3.00 12.38
CA ALA A 95 0.90 3.72 12.77
C ALA A 95 1.02 4.24 14.21
N GLY A 96 0.81 5.54 14.39
CA GLY A 96 0.98 6.26 15.65
C GLY A 96 2.35 6.95 15.82
N ASP A 97 3.35 6.66 14.97
CA ASP A 97 4.65 7.35 15.00
C ASP A 97 4.54 8.73 14.34
N GLU A 98 5.31 9.71 14.80
CA GLU A 98 5.38 11.02 14.13
C GLU A 98 6.09 10.92 12.77
N ALA A 99 5.39 11.32 11.70
CA ALA A 99 5.96 11.44 10.36
C ALA A 99 6.07 12.91 9.97
N ILE A 100 7.30 13.35 9.69
CA ILE A 100 7.61 14.71 9.30
C ILE A 100 8.27 14.68 7.92
N GLY A 101 7.74 15.50 7.02
CA GLY A 101 8.35 15.81 5.74
C GLY A 101 8.80 17.27 5.70
N ARG A 102 9.72 17.57 4.78
CA ARG A 102 10.13 18.94 4.48
C ARG A 102 10.10 19.20 2.99
N VAL A 103 9.75 20.41 2.61
CA VAL A 103 9.93 20.93 1.26
C VAL A 103 11.01 21.99 1.32
N LEU A 104 12.12 21.73 0.65
CA LEU A 104 13.19 22.70 0.45
C LEU A 104 12.98 23.36 -0.90
N VAL A 105 12.89 24.69 -0.91
CA VAL A 105 12.75 25.51 -2.11
C VAL A 105 13.97 26.41 -2.24
N THR A 106 14.65 26.32 -3.38
CA THR A 106 15.81 27.16 -3.69
C THR A 106 15.58 27.91 -5.00
N ALA A 107 16.32 29.01 -5.19
CA ALA A 107 16.22 29.80 -6.39
C ALA A 107 16.89 29.08 -7.57
N GLY A 108 16.12 28.80 -8.64
CA GLY A 108 16.62 28.03 -9.77
C GLY A 108 17.66 28.80 -10.60
N GLY A 109 18.74 28.12 -10.98
CA GLY A 109 19.74 28.65 -11.91
C GLY A 109 20.58 29.83 -11.39
N GLY A 110 20.81 29.91 -10.08
CA GLY A 110 21.74 30.87 -9.45
C GLY A 110 21.30 32.33 -9.53
N ARG A 111 19.99 32.60 -9.61
CA ARG A 111 19.41 33.95 -9.72
C ARG A 111 18.22 34.10 -8.80
N SER A 112 17.96 35.32 -8.33
CA SER A 112 16.80 35.57 -7.47
C SER A 112 15.47 35.20 -8.14
N SER A 113 14.57 34.61 -7.35
CA SER A 113 13.26 34.11 -7.75
C SER A 113 12.11 34.95 -7.18
N ALA A 114 10.99 35.00 -7.91
CA ALA A 114 9.82 35.79 -7.51
C ALA A 114 8.94 35.02 -6.51
N PRO A 115 8.18 35.72 -5.65
CA PRO A 115 7.32 35.07 -4.67
C PRO A 115 6.23 34.26 -5.37
N THR A 116 5.99 33.05 -4.90
CA THR A 116 5.13 32.04 -5.54
C THR A 116 4.43 31.21 -4.47
N THR A 117 3.19 30.80 -4.76
CA THR A 117 2.48 29.82 -3.94
C THR A 117 2.83 28.41 -4.40
N MET A 118 3.22 27.57 -3.47
CA MET A 118 3.47 26.14 -3.69
C MET A 118 2.30 25.34 -3.12
N GLU A 119 1.88 24.32 -3.86
CA GLU A 119 0.89 23.33 -3.43
C GLU A 119 1.56 21.97 -3.31
N LEU A 120 1.37 21.33 -2.16
CA LEU A 120 1.80 19.97 -1.87
C LEU A 120 0.57 19.12 -1.55
N PRO A 121 0.13 18.24 -2.48
CA PRO A 121 -0.83 17.20 -2.15
C PRO A 121 -0.26 16.22 -1.11
N VAL A 122 -1.04 15.95 -0.06
CA VAL A 122 -0.72 14.99 1.01
C VAL A 122 -1.94 14.07 1.18
N GLY A 123 -1.91 12.92 0.52
CA GLY A 123 -3.09 12.04 0.41
C GLY A 123 -4.27 12.78 -0.23
N ASN A 124 -5.34 12.98 0.54
CA ASN A 124 -6.56 13.66 0.08
C ASN A 124 -6.59 15.16 0.37
N ALA A 125 -5.61 15.68 1.12
CA ALA A 125 -5.50 17.10 1.44
C ALA A 125 -4.49 17.77 0.52
N VAL A 126 -4.64 19.09 0.32
CA VAL A 126 -3.65 19.91 -0.39
C VAL A 126 -3.17 20.98 0.58
N ALA A 127 -1.89 20.91 0.94
CA ALA A 127 -1.23 21.97 1.70
C ALA A 127 -0.77 23.05 0.72
N ALA A 128 -1.05 24.32 1.02
CA ALA A 128 -0.60 25.45 0.23
C ALA A 128 0.19 26.41 1.12
N PHE A 129 1.41 26.76 0.69
CA PHE A 129 2.28 27.68 1.40
C PHE A 129 2.88 28.70 0.43
N ARG A 130 3.21 29.90 0.94
CA ARG A 130 3.77 30.98 0.12
C ARG A 130 5.27 31.07 0.33
N VAL A 131 6.01 30.94 -0.76
CA VAL A 131 7.44 31.20 -0.79
C VAL A 131 7.66 32.65 -1.17
N GLY A 132 8.47 33.36 -0.37
CA GLY A 132 8.86 34.74 -0.63
C GLY A 132 9.80 34.87 -1.84
N THR A 133 10.36 36.07 -1.99
CA THR A 133 11.50 36.26 -2.90
C THR A 133 12.72 35.57 -2.30
N LEU A 134 13.40 34.73 -3.08
CA LEU A 134 14.66 34.09 -2.68
C LEU A 134 15.82 34.69 -3.47
N ALA A 135 16.94 34.99 -2.81
CA ALA A 135 18.21 35.26 -3.46
C ALA A 135 18.84 33.94 -4.00
N PRO A 136 19.90 34.01 -4.84
CA PRO A 136 20.54 32.83 -5.43
C PRO A 136 20.96 31.73 -4.46
N ASP A 137 21.30 32.09 -3.22
CA ASP A 137 21.79 31.18 -2.18
C ASP A 137 20.81 31.09 -0.99
N ASP A 138 19.62 31.69 -1.11
CA ASP A 138 18.59 31.58 -0.09
C ASP A 138 17.81 30.27 -0.26
N GLU A 139 17.52 29.65 0.88
CA GLU A 139 16.68 28.47 0.96
C GLU A 139 15.43 28.77 1.80
N HIS A 140 14.31 28.22 1.37
CA HIS A 140 13.07 28.22 2.15
C HIS A 140 12.68 26.79 2.48
N GLU A 141 12.65 26.48 3.77
CA GLU A 141 12.26 25.17 4.28
C GLU A 141 10.87 25.26 4.91
N GLU A 142 9.93 24.49 4.36
CA GLU A 142 8.60 24.32 4.93
C GLU A 142 8.47 22.90 5.48
N MET A 143 8.28 22.78 6.80
CA MET A 143 8.07 21.49 7.46
C MET A 143 6.57 21.19 7.58
N PHE A 144 6.20 19.93 7.37
CA PHE A 144 4.81 19.49 7.52
C PHE A 144 4.74 18.14 8.24
N ALA A 145 3.75 18.02 9.12
CA ALA A 145 3.45 16.78 9.82
C ALA A 145 2.38 15.98 9.06
N ILE A 146 2.58 14.68 8.94
CA ILE A 146 1.64 13.77 8.27
C ILE A 146 0.93 12.95 9.35
N PRO A 147 -0.40 12.97 9.43
CA PRO A 147 -1.12 12.20 10.43
C PRO A 147 -1.03 10.69 10.13
N THR A 148 -0.41 9.94 11.03
CA THR A 148 -0.16 8.49 10.92
C THR A 148 -1.08 7.63 11.80
N ARG A 149 -2.27 8.15 12.14
CA ARG A 149 -3.18 7.50 13.12
C ARG A 149 -3.57 6.07 12.74
N ARG A 150 -3.62 5.76 11.44
CA ARG A 150 -3.93 4.44 10.91
C ARG A 150 -2.90 4.06 9.85
N ARG A 151 -2.70 2.74 9.69
CA ARG A 151 -1.83 2.21 8.64
C ARG A 151 -2.39 2.58 7.25
N GLY A 152 -1.52 2.66 6.27
CA GLY A 152 -1.89 3.11 4.93
C GLY A 152 -0.70 3.49 4.08
N ILE A 153 -0.96 3.74 2.80
CA ILE A 153 0.03 4.30 1.88
C ILE A 153 -0.42 5.73 1.57
N VAL A 154 0.38 6.72 1.97
CA VAL A 154 0.09 8.13 1.74
C VAL A 154 0.97 8.64 0.61
N THR A 155 0.35 9.03 -0.50
CA THR A 155 1.07 9.68 -1.61
C THR A 155 1.30 11.14 -1.30
N LEU A 156 2.55 11.58 -1.42
CA LEU A 156 3.02 12.93 -1.18
C LEU A 156 3.48 13.53 -2.50
N GLY A 157 3.04 14.75 -2.76
CA GLY A 157 3.34 15.42 -4.01
C GLY A 157 2.56 14.86 -5.20
N PRO A 158 2.94 15.24 -6.43
CA PRO A 158 4.08 16.10 -6.74
C PRO A 158 3.90 17.54 -6.22
N VAL A 159 4.98 18.21 -5.81
CA VAL A 159 4.92 19.64 -5.47
C VAL A 159 4.67 20.43 -6.75
N ARG A 160 3.72 21.36 -6.67
CA ARG A 160 3.30 22.21 -7.78
C ARG A 160 3.50 23.67 -7.42
N SER A 161 4.06 24.41 -8.36
CA SER A 161 4.05 25.87 -8.32
C SER A 161 2.80 26.35 -9.03
N VAL A 162 1.97 27.13 -8.31
CA VAL A 162 0.77 27.77 -8.84
C VAL A 162 1.03 29.25 -8.98
N GLN A 163 1.11 29.71 -10.22
CA GLN A 163 1.34 31.11 -10.55
C GLN A 163 0.09 31.67 -11.23
N ALA A 164 -0.60 32.59 -10.57
CA ALA A 164 -1.67 33.37 -11.17
C ALA A 164 -1.16 34.80 -11.46
N ASP A 165 -1.67 35.42 -12.53
CA ASP A 165 -1.50 36.85 -12.73
C ASP A 165 -2.33 37.66 -11.70
N PRO A 166 -2.03 38.95 -11.48
CA PRO A 166 -2.73 39.77 -10.48
C PRO A 166 -4.24 39.92 -10.70
N ILE A 167 -4.71 39.72 -11.93
CA ILE A 167 -6.12 39.87 -12.33
C ILE A 167 -6.80 38.49 -12.39
N GLY A 168 -6.02 37.40 -12.30
CA GLY A 168 -6.49 36.02 -12.32
C GLY A 168 -7.03 35.58 -13.68
N ALA A 169 -6.62 36.21 -14.78
CA ALA A 169 -6.98 35.84 -16.15
C ALA A 169 -6.22 34.60 -16.67
N VAL A 170 -5.00 34.38 -16.19
CA VAL A 170 -4.10 33.30 -16.61
C VAL A 170 -3.45 32.69 -15.37
N SER A 171 -3.47 31.37 -15.29
CA SER A 171 -2.81 30.59 -14.25
C SER A 171 -1.89 29.55 -14.86
N ARG A 172 -0.66 29.42 -14.36
CA ARG A 172 0.30 28.42 -14.79
C ARG A 172 0.61 27.48 -13.62
N ASN A 173 0.35 26.19 -13.84
CA ASN A 173 0.69 25.13 -12.89
C ASN A 173 1.90 24.36 -13.42
N LYS A 174 3.02 24.39 -12.69
CA LYS A 174 4.24 23.63 -13.03
C LYS A 174 4.50 22.58 -11.95
N ILE A 175 4.66 21.32 -12.37
CA ILE A 175 5.12 20.23 -11.50
C ILE A 175 6.63 20.36 -11.33
N LEU A 176 7.11 20.35 -10.09
CA LEU A 176 8.52 20.56 -9.75
C LEU A 176 9.20 19.30 -9.19
N THR A 177 8.45 18.41 -8.54
CA THR A 177 8.99 17.14 -8.00
C THR A 177 8.17 15.95 -8.50
N PRO A 178 8.72 14.72 -8.48
CA PRO A 178 7.91 13.52 -8.55
C PRO A 178 7.03 13.37 -7.29
N ALA A 179 6.02 12.51 -7.37
CA ALA A 179 5.30 12.04 -6.19
C ALA A 179 6.15 10.99 -5.45
N THR A 180 6.00 10.91 -4.13
CA THR A 180 6.69 9.93 -3.27
C THR A 180 5.67 9.27 -2.36
N GLU A 181 5.84 7.99 -2.07
CA GLU A 181 4.94 7.25 -1.18
C GLU A 181 5.54 7.15 0.21
N LEU A 182 4.75 7.51 1.23
CA LEU A 182 5.01 7.20 2.63
C LEU A 182 4.22 5.95 3.01
N TYR A 183 4.91 4.92 3.46
CA TYR A 183 4.29 3.69 3.96
C TYR A 183 4.12 3.80 5.48
N ILE A 184 2.88 3.74 5.94
CA ILE A 184 2.52 3.67 7.35
C ILE A 184 2.21 2.21 7.67
N HIS A 185 3.18 1.53 8.26
CA HIS A 185 3.13 0.11 8.63
C HIS A 185 2.17 -0.12 9.80
N PRO A 186 1.55 -1.32 9.89
CA PRO A 186 0.84 -1.70 11.10
C PRO A 186 1.79 -1.70 12.31
N ARG A 187 1.24 -1.50 13.51
CA ARG A 187 2.02 -1.57 14.74
C ARG A 187 2.48 -3.01 14.96
N ILE A 188 3.74 -3.18 15.37
CA ILE A 188 4.31 -4.50 15.60
C ILE A 188 4.59 -4.73 17.08
N ALA A 189 4.06 -5.82 17.64
CA ALA A 189 4.45 -6.31 18.95
C ALA A 189 5.64 -7.26 18.83
N HIS A 190 6.59 -7.13 19.76
CA HIS A 190 7.65 -8.12 19.91
C HIS A 190 7.07 -9.43 20.46
N VAL A 191 7.02 -10.43 19.60
CA VAL A 191 6.64 -11.80 19.93
C VAL A 191 7.91 -12.65 19.89
N GLU A 192 8.15 -13.44 20.95
CA GLU A 192 9.19 -14.46 20.90
C GLU A 192 8.73 -15.56 19.94
N ALA A 193 9.56 -15.94 18.98
CA ALA A 193 9.21 -16.99 18.01
C ALA A 193 9.04 -18.38 18.64
N GLY A 194 9.58 -18.61 19.85
CA GLY A 194 9.29 -19.76 20.70
C GLY A 194 7.98 -19.64 21.49
N ALA A 195 7.27 -18.51 21.45
CA ALA A 195 5.90 -18.38 21.96
C ALA A 195 4.89 -18.97 20.96
N ILE A 196 5.23 -19.05 19.67
CA ILE A 196 4.60 -20.01 18.74
C ILE A 196 5.20 -21.39 19.05
N GLY A 197 5.03 -21.85 20.30
CA GLY A 197 5.77 -22.95 20.95
C GLY A 197 5.73 -24.29 20.22
N MET A 198 4.87 -24.42 19.23
CA MET A 198 4.66 -25.61 18.44
C MET A 198 5.58 -25.70 17.22
N LEU A 199 6.25 -24.61 16.78
CA LEU A 199 7.26 -24.72 15.71
C LEU A 199 8.58 -25.35 16.16
N LYS A 200 8.83 -25.46 17.48
CA LYS A 200 9.95 -26.23 18.02
C LYS A 200 9.61 -27.73 18.11
N ASP A 201 8.39 -28.09 18.47
CA ASP A 201 7.96 -29.50 18.53
C ASP A 201 7.60 -30.11 17.16
N VAL A 202 7.47 -29.30 16.11
CA VAL A 202 7.43 -29.82 14.73
C VAL A 202 8.79 -30.37 14.28
N GLU A 203 9.91 -30.02 14.96
CA GLU A 203 11.18 -30.76 14.82
C GLU A 203 11.09 -32.17 15.45
N GLY A 204 10.06 -32.44 16.28
CA GLY A 204 9.81 -33.73 16.92
C GLY A 204 8.62 -34.53 16.35
N ILE A 205 7.75 -33.91 15.57
CA ILE A 205 6.84 -34.63 14.67
C ILE A 205 7.57 -34.80 13.35
N THR A 206 8.41 -35.82 13.28
CA THR A 206 8.90 -36.38 12.01
C THR A 206 7.67 -36.63 11.13
N THR A 207 7.36 -35.72 10.20
CA THR A 207 6.57 -36.15 9.04
C THR A 207 7.37 -37.27 8.42
N THR A 208 6.77 -38.45 8.31
CA THR A 208 7.36 -39.66 7.70
C THR A 208 7.64 -39.51 6.19
N ASN A 209 7.88 -38.30 5.70
CA ASN A 209 8.47 -38.07 4.40
C ASN A 209 9.99 -38.25 4.53
N LEU A 210 10.38 -39.51 4.47
CA LEU A 210 11.77 -39.92 4.44
C LEU A 210 12.26 -39.73 3.00
N SER A 211 13.08 -38.71 2.77
CA SER A 211 13.69 -38.43 1.46
C SER A 211 15.07 -39.09 1.34
N SER A 212 15.49 -39.36 0.10
CA SER A 212 16.86 -39.77 -0.22
C SER A 212 17.84 -38.58 -0.37
N SER A 213 17.37 -37.33 -0.15
CA SER A 213 18.18 -36.11 -0.32
C SER A 213 18.85 -35.62 0.96
N ASP A 214 20.14 -35.29 0.85
CA ASP A 214 21.06 -34.83 1.90
C ASP A 214 20.58 -33.57 2.64
N VAL A 215 20.10 -33.67 3.89
CA VAL A 215 20.28 -32.59 4.89
C VAL A 215 20.50 -33.07 6.34
N SER A 216 20.09 -34.27 6.77
CA SER A 216 20.53 -34.80 8.09
C SER A 216 20.43 -36.33 8.16
N PHE A 217 21.43 -37.02 8.71
CA PHE A 217 21.45 -38.49 8.80
C PHE A 217 20.50 -38.96 9.90
N HIS A 218 19.47 -39.72 9.54
CA HIS A 218 18.47 -40.25 10.47
C HIS A 218 18.76 -41.70 10.86
N ALA A 219 18.79 -42.61 9.87
CA ALA A 219 18.96 -44.04 10.11
C ALA A 219 19.60 -44.77 8.90
N LEU A 220 20.03 -46.02 9.13
CA LEU A 220 20.44 -46.93 8.06
C LEU A 220 19.31 -47.95 7.84
N ARG A 221 18.89 -48.12 6.59
CA ARG A 221 17.92 -49.15 6.19
C ARG A 221 18.46 -50.01 5.05
N GLU A 222 17.85 -51.18 4.86
CA GLU A 222 18.16 -52.04 3.72
C GLU A 222 17.75 -51.37 2.40
N TYR A 223 18.61 -51.50 1.39
CA TYR A 223 18.41 -50.97 0.04
C TYR A 223 17.19 -51.62 -0.61
N THR A 224 16.30 -50.79 -1.14
CA THR A 224 15.18 -51.24 -1.97
C THR A 224 15.44 -50.82 -3.42
N PRO A 225 15.13 -51.65 -4.42
CA PRO A 225 15.25 -51.28 -5.83
C PRO A 225 14.49 -49.97 -6.12
N GLY A 226 15.23 -48.93 -6.53
CA GLY A 226 14.71 -47.56 -6.71
C GLY A 226 15.45 -46.51 -5.87
N ASP A 227 16.18 -46.94 -4.84
CA ASP A 227 17.01 -46.05 -4.02
C ASP A 227 18.24 -45.54 -4.77
N ASP A 228 18.65 -44.30 -4.46
CA ASP A 228 19.88 -43.73 -5.03
C ASP A 228 21.11 -44.50 -4.54
N ARG A 229 21.87 -45.06 -5.49
CA ARG A 229 23.10 -45.80 -5.24
C ARG A 229 24.20 -44.94 -4.59
N ARG A 230 24.11 -43.60 -4.71
CA ARG A 230 25.02 -42.65 -4.03
C ARG A 230 24.75 -42.57 -2.53
N ALA A 231 23.54 -42.87 -2.09
CA ALA A 231 23.17 -42.86 -0.69
C ALA A 231 23.64 -44.12 0.07
N VAL A 232 24.22 -45.12 -0.62
CA VAL A 232 24.67 -46.37 0.00
C VAL A 232 25.84 -46.14 0.95
N HIS A 233 25.75 -46.69 2.16
CA HIS A 233 26.76 -46.60 3.18
C HIS A 233 27.70 -47.80 3.14
N TRP A 234 28.74 -47.72 2.29
CA TRP A 234 29.64 -48.84 2.00
C TRP A 234 30.28 -49.48 3.24
N ARG A 235 30.58 -48.70 4.28
CA ARG A 235 31.19 -49.22 5.51
C ARG A 235 30.27 -50.17 6.28
N THR A 236 28.96 -49.91 6.30
CA THR A 236 28.00 -50.82 6.98
C THR A 236 27.68 -52.00 6.08
N THR A 237 27.48 -51.75 4.78
CA THR A 237 27.29 -52.80 3.77
C THR A 237 28.40 -53.86 3.82
N ALA A 238 29.67 -53.43 3.95
CA ALA A 238 30.81 -54.34 4.05
C ALA A 238 30.80 -55.19 5.34
N ARG A 239 30.14 -54.73 6.40
CA ARG A 239 30.03 -55.47 7.68
C ARG A 239 28.82 -56.41 7.73
N THR A 240 27.69 -56.00 7.16
CA THR A 240 26.42 -56.75 7.23
C THR A 240 26.20 -57.68 6.04
N GLY A 241 26.95 -57.50 4.95
CA GLY A 241 26.78 -58.26 3.70
C GLY A 241 25.51 -57.90 2.92
N ARG A 242 24.74 -56.90 3.38
CA ARG A 242 23.52 -56.41 2.73
C ARG A 242 23.68 -54.93 2.39
N LEU A 243 23.14 -54.50 1.25
CA LEU A 243 23.21 -53.10 0.83
C LEU A 243 22.42 -52.22 1.81
N MET A 244 23.11 -51.31 2.50
CA MET A 244 22.49 -50.39 3.46
C MET A 244 22.53 -48.96 2.93
N VAL A 245 21.40 -48.27 2.93
CA VAL A 245 21.26 -46.88 2.45
C VAL A 245 21.12 -45.92 3.61
N ARG A 246 21.77 -44.76 3.53
CA ARG A 246 21.54 -43.64 4.44
C ARG A 246 20.15 -43.08 4.19
N GLN A 247 19.33 -43.08 5.22
CA GLN A 247 18.05 -42.41 5.22
C GLN A 247 18.23 -41.02 5.81
N PHE A 248 17.82 -40.01 5.06
CA PHE A 248 17.93 -38.62 5.47
C PHE A 248 16.58 -38.14 6.02
N GLU A 249 16.64 -37.33 7.08
CA GLU A 249 15.47 -36.58 7.54
C GLU A 249 15.40 -35.29 6.73
N GLU A 250 14.26 -35.04 6.09
CA GLU A 250 13.98 -33.73 5.52
C GLU A 250 13.70 -32.78 6.69
N THR A 251 14.68 -31.96 7.06
CA THR A 251 14.44 -30.81 7.94
C THR A 251 13.55 -29.81 7.21
N MET A 252 12.24 -30.05 7.25
CA MET A 252 11.25 -29.07 6.84
C MET A 252 11.33 -27.93 7.85
N ARG A 253 11.94 -26.81 7.45
CA ARG A 253 11.82 -25.56 8.21
C ARG A 253 10.33 -25.26 8.33
N ALA A 254 9.85 -25.08 9.55
CA ALA A 254 8.43 -24.89 9.78
C ALA A 254 7.90 -23.70 8.96
N HIS A 255 6.91 -23.98 8.10
CA HIS A 255 6.22 -23.00 7.29
C HIS A 255 4.93 -22.57 8.00
N LEU A 256 4.85 -21.29 8.33
CA LEU A 256 3.70 -20.63 8.94
C LEU A 256 2.79 -20.02 7.87
N VAL A 257 1.53 -20.45 7.81
CA VAL A 257 0.51 -19.86 6.95
C VAL A 257 -0.41 -18.98 7.82
N LEU A 258 -0.42 -17.68 7.55
CA LEU A 258 -1.31 -16.71 8.21
C LEU A 258 -2.52 -16.43 7.32
N MET A 259 -3.72 -16.67 7.83
CA MET A 259 -4.99 -16.46 7.12
C MET A 259 -5.73 -15.29 7.75
N LEU A 260 -5.59 -14.11 7.16
CA LEU A 260 -6.23 -12.88 7.59
C LEU A 260 -7.61 -12.73 6.93
N SER A 261 -8.69 -12.67 7.72
CA SER A 261 -9.94 -12.16 7.17
C SER A 261 -9.82 -10.68 6.85
N THR A 262 -10.22 -10.29 5.65
CA THR A 262 -10.42 -8.89 5.29
C THR A 262 -11.89 -8.58 5.03
N VAL A 263 -12.82 -9.49 5.38
CA VAL A 263 -14.26 -9.27 5.19
C VAL A 263 -14.79 -8.35 6.29
N ALA A 264 -15.43 -7.24 5.89
CA ALA A 264 -15.92 -6.23 6.82
C ALA A 264 -16.89 -6.76 7.89
N SER A 265 -17.72 -7.77 7.57
CA SER A 265 -18.67 -8.37 8.51
C SER A 265 -18.02 -9.19 9.63
N ASP A 266 -16.73 -9.51 9.53
CA ASP A 266 -16.03 -10.31 10.53
C ASP A 266 -15.53 -9.46 11.71
N TYR A 267 -15.64 -8.12 11.60
CA TYR A 267 -15.13 -7.15 12.55
C TYR A 267 -16.28 -6.26 13.08
N GLU A 268 -16.28 -5.99 14.39
CA GLU A 268 -17.28 -5.10 15.01
C GLU A 268 -16.93 -3.64 14.72
N THR A 269 -15.63 -3.30 14.77
CA THR A 269 -15.12 -1.97 14.50
C THR A 269 -13.94 -2.00 13.52
N PRO A 270 -13.64 -0.88 12.83
CA PRO A 270 -12.43 -0.79 12.02
C PRO A 270 -11.13 -0.94 12.81
N ASP A 271 -11.11 -0.61 14.10
CA ASP A 271 -9.90 -0.74 14.93
C ASP A 271 -9.60 -2.21 15.26
N ASP A 272 -10.61 -3.07 15.34
CA ASP A 272 -10.44 -4.52 15.47
C ASP A 272 -9.72 -5.12 14.25
N PHE A 273 -10.00 -4.57 13.06
CA PHE A 273 -9.28 -4.93 11.84
C PHE A 273 -7.84 -4.44 11.86
N GLU A 274 -7.58 -3.21 12.35
CA GLU A 274 -6.20 -2.73 12.56
C GLU A 274 -5.41 -3.63 13.51
N LEU A 275 -6.06 -4.13 14.57
CA LEU A 275 -5.48 -5.10 15.51
C LEU A 275 -5.19 -6.45 14.84
N ALA A 276 -6.08 -6.97 14.00
CA ALA A 276 -5.86 -8.19 13.24
C ALA A 276 -4.67 -8.07 12.27
N VAL A 277 -4.56 -6.95 11.56
CA VAL A 277 -3.42 -6.72 10.65
C VAL A 277 -2.11 -6.57 11.41
N SER A 278 -2.14 -5.87 12.54
CA SER A 278 -0.99 -5.75 13.47
C SER A 278 -0.58 -7.11 14.04
N THR A 279 -1.55 -7.99 14.33
CA THR A 279 -1.32 -9.36 14.79
C THR A 279 -0.62 -10.20 13.71
N VAL A 280 -1.11 -10.16 12.47
CA VAL A 280 -0.48 -10.85 11.32
C VAL A 280 0.93 -10.32 11.09
N GLY A 281 1.11 -9.00 11.08
CA GLY A 281 2.43 -8.38 10.94
C GLY A 281 3.40 -8.84 12.04
N SER A 282 2.94 -8.88 13.29
CA SER A 282 3.76 -9.30 14.44
C SER A 282 4.19 -10.76 14.36
N LEU A 283 3.24 -11.66 14.05
CA LEU A 283 3.52 -13.09 13.86
C LEU A 283 4.47 -13.33 12.70
N ALA A 284 4.24 -12.67 11.57
CA ALA A 284 5.05 -12.85 10.38
C ALA A 284 6.47 -12.30 10.54
N VAL A 285 6.63 -11.09 11.08
CA VAL A 285 7.95 -10.49 11.34
C VAL A 285 8.72 -11.34 12.34
N SER A 286 8.06 -11.85 13.39
CA SER A 286 8.68 -12.78 14.34
C SER A 286 9.14 -14.07 13.67
N ALA A 287 8.31 -14.70 12.83
CA ALA A 287 8.68 -15.93 12.13
C ALA A 287 9.80 -15.70 11.10
N LEU A 288 9.75 -14.62 10.34
CA LEU A 288 10.78 -14.27 9.35
C LEU A 288 12.13 -13.95 10.02
N ARG A 289 12.13 -13.33 11.21
CA ARG A 289 13.35 -13.08 12.01
C ARG A 289 14.04 -14.38 12.43
N ASP A 290 13.27 -15.45 12.58
CA ASP A 290 13.74 -16.80 12.92
C ASP A 290 13.99 -17.67 11.67
N GLU A 291 14.11 -17.05 10.49
CA GLU A 291 14.36 -17.70 9.19
C GLU A 291 13.32 -18.78 8.80
N ARG A 292 12.09 -18.64 9.31
CA ARG A 292 10.97 -19.52 8.96
C ARG A 292 10.27 -19.02 7.71
N GLN A 293 9.70 -19.96 6.95
CA GLN A 293 8.87 -19.61 5.80
C GLN A 293 7.52 -19.08 6.27
N VAL A 294 7.03 -18.04 5.62
CA VAL A 294 5.73 -17.43 5.91
C VAL A 294 4.98 -17.22 4.61
N SER A 295 3.74 -17.69 4.57
CA SER A 295 2.76 -17.30 3.55
C SER A 295 1.61 -16.56 4.22
N VAL A 296 1.12 -15.49 3.59
CA VAL A 296 0.00 -14.70 4.10
C VAL A 296 -1.13 -14.71 3.09
N LEU A 297 -2.28 -15.24 3.51
CA LEU A 297 -3.51 -15.28 2.74
C LEU A 297 -4.49 -14.25 3.31
N THR A 298 -5.12 -13.50 2.42
CA THR A 298 -6.21 -12.57 2.76
C THR A 298 -7.49 -12.98 2.05
N SER A 299 -8.65 -12.47 2.48
CA SER A 299 -9.91 -12.69 1.77
C SER A 299 -9.89 -12.20 0.32
N ALA A 300 -8.99 -11.29 -0.04
CA ALA A 300 -8.74 -10.83 -1.42
C ALA A 300 -7.80 -11.76 -2.21
N GLY A 301 -6.85 -12.42 -1.55
CA GLY A 301 -5.89 -13.34 -2.17
C GLY A 301 -4.60 -13.48 -1.38
N GLU A 302 -3.65 -14.23 -1.94
CA GLU A 302 -2.31 -14.36 -1.36
C GLU A 302 -1.53 -13.04 -1.47
N LEU A 303 -0.87 -12.64 -0.39
CA LEU A 303 0.05 -11.51 -0.37
C LEU A 303 1.45 -12.01 -0.70
N ALA A 304 1.92 -11.68 -1.91
CA ALA A 304 3.31 -11.92 -2.29
C ALA A 304 4.22 -10.79 -1.77
N PHE A 305 5.30 -11.17 -1.08
CA PHE A 305 6.30 -10.27 -0.53
C PHE A 305 7.71 -10.90 -0.58
N PRO A 306 8.78 -10.10 -0.77
CA PRO A 306 10.15 -10.61 -0.85
C PRO A 306 10.81 -10.85 0.51
N HIS A 307 10.48 -10.05 1.52
CA HIS A 307 11.09 -10.08 2.86
C HIS A 307 10.19 -9.36 3.87
N ALA A 308 10.56 -9.35 5.15
CA ALA A 308 9.75 -8.77 6.24
C ALA A 308 9.32 -7.32 5.98
N LEU A 309 10.24 -6.45 5.55
CA LEU A 309 9.89 -5.06 5.22
C LEU A 309 8.87 -4.95 4.06
N GLY A 310 9.01 -5.79 3.02
CA GLY A 310 8.07 -5.82 1.90
C GLY A 310 6.71 -6.37 2.29
N LEU A 311 6.65 -7.30 3.27
CA LEU A 311 5.39 -7.73 3.87
C LEU A 311 4.68 -6.56 4.56
N LEU A 312 5.41 -5.77 5.36
CA LEU A 312 4.82 -4.60 6.03
C LEU A 312 4.35 -3.54 5.03
N ASP A 313 5.11 -3.30 3.96
CA ASP A 313 4.70 -2.44 2.83
C ASP A 313 3.37 -2.96 2.22
N ARG A 314 3.23 -4.28 2.03
CA ARG A 314 1.99 -4.90 1.53
C ARG A 314 0.83 -4.80 2.52
N LEU A 315 1.05 -5.09 3.80
CA LEU A 315 0.02 -5.02 4.85
C LEU A 315 -0.52 -3.59 5.06
N SER A 316 0.30 -2.58 4.76
CA SER A 316 -0.11 -1.17 4.77
C SER A 316 -1.20 -0.86 3.75
N GLY A 317 -1.24 -1.59 2.63
CA GLY A 317 -2.27 -1.44 1.58
C GLY A 317 -3.45 -2.41 1.68
N VAL A 318 -3.52 -3.25 2.72
CA VAL A 318 -4.64 -4.18 2.89
C VAL A 318 -5.85 -3.43 3.45
N GLU A 319 -6.98 -3.47 2.74
CA GLU A 319 -8.23 -2.84 3.15
C GLU A 319 -9.34 -3.87 3.40
N LEU A 320 -10.39 -3.45 4.13
CA LEU A 320 -11.60 -4.25 4.29
C LEU A 320 -12.36 -4.36 2.96
N VAL A 321 -12.88 -5.55 2.67
CA VAL A 321 -13.73 -5.84 1.52
C VAL A 321 -15.15 -6.17 1.98
N ALA A 322 -16.15 -5.71 1.24
CA ALA A 322 -17.55 -6.00 1.56
C ALA A 322 -17.90 -7.50 1.39
N LYS A 323 -17.25 -8.15 0.42
CA LYS A 323 -17.35 -9.60 0.17
C LYS A 323 -15.99 -10.10 -0.27
N GLY A 324 -15.61 -11.28 0.21
CA GLY A 324 -14.35 -11.93 -0.11
C GLY A 324 -14.37 -13.38 0.36
N ARG A 325 -13.24 -14.05 0.25
CA ARG A 325 -13.10 -15.44 0.71
C ARG A 325 -13.24 -15.51 2.24
N GLY A 326 -14.16 -16.34 2.72
CA GLY A 326 -14.32 -16.60 4.15
C GLY A 326 -13.22 -17.50 4.72
N GLN A 327 -13.19 -17.67 6.03
CA GLN A 327 -12.15 -18.43 6.73
C GLN A 327 -11.97 -19.88 6.22
N ARG A 328 -13.08 -20.55 5.87
CA ARG A 328 -13.03 -21.91 5.31
C ARG A 328 -12.37 -21.95 3.93
N GLU A 329 -12.63 -20.96 3.08
CA GLU A 329 -11.98 -20.88 1.77
C GLU A 329 -10.49 -20.56 1.90
N LEU A 330 -10.11 -19.71 2.87
CA LEU A 330 -8.71 -19.47 3.19
C LEU A 330 -8.00 -20.74 3.67
N ALA A 331 -8.67 -21.56 4.49
CA ALA A 331 -8.14 -22.86 4.90
C ALA A 331 -7.91 -23.82 3.71
N VAL A 332 -8.84 -23.86 2.75
CA VAL A 332 -8.68 -24.66 1.53
C VAL A 332 -7.50 -24.17 0.69
N LEU A 333 -7.29 -22.86 0.60
CA LEU A 333 -6.12 -22.30 -0.09
C LEU A 333 -4.82 -22.62 0.66
N ALA A 334 -4.83 -22.50 1.99
CA ALA A 334 -3.69 -22.85 2.84
C ALA A 334 -3.29 -24.32 2.69
N ALA A 335 -4.26 -25.23 2.48
CA ALA A 335 -4.00 -26.64 2.24
C ALA A 335 -3.17 -26.92 0.98
N ASN A 336 -3.18 -26.00 0.00
CA ASN A 336 -2.39 -26.12 -1.23
C ASN A 336 -0.98 -25.53 -1.11
N ILE A 337 -0.63 -24.93 0.03
CA ILE A 337 0.70 -24.35 0.25
C ILE A 337 1.68 -25.46 0.64
N PRO A 338 2.73 -25.71 -0.17
CA PRO A 338 3.69 -26.76 0.13
C PRO A 338 4.42 -26.54 1.45
N GLY A 339 4.52 -27.60 2.24
CA GLY A 339 5.25 -27.59 3.51
C GLY A 339 4.60 -26.81 4.64
N ALA A 340 3.36 -26.33 4.46
CA ALA A 340 2.58 -25.73 5.54
C ALA A 340 2.53 -26.67 6.76
N SER A 341 3.05 -26.18 7.88
CA SER A 341 3.13 -26.94 9.14
C SER A 341 2.23 -26.33 10.21
N VAL A 342 2.01 -25.02 10.13
CA VAL A 342 1.19 -24.27 11.09
C VAL A 342 0.25 -23.34 10.34
N GLY A 343 -1.03 -23.36 10.69
CA GLY A 343 -2.07 -22.50 10.13
C GLY A 343 -2.66 -21.59 11.20
N ALA A 344 -2.50 -20.29 11.04
CA ALA A 344 -3.06 -19.29 11.95
C ALA A 344 -4.24 -18.55 11.31
N PHE A 345 -5.44 -18.71 11.85
CA PHE A 345 -6.58 -17.88 11.47
C PHE A 345 -6.53 -16.56 12.24
N VAL A 346 -6.59 -15.42 11.57
CA VAL A 346 -6.66 -14.10 12.21
C VAL A 346 -7.90 -13.38 11.72
N THR A 347 -8.76 -12.98 12.65
CA THR A 347 -10.10 -12.47 12.35
C THR A 347 -10.60 -11.57 13.48
N GLY A 348 -11.73 -10.90 13.28
CA GLY A 348 -12.39 -10.14 14.36
C GLY A 348 -13.11 -11.05 15.37
N ALA A 349 -14.31 -10.67 15.80
CA ALA A 349 -15.07 -11.38 16.82
C ALA A 349 -15.81 -12.64 16.31
N ALA A 350 -15.34 -13.27 15.22
CA ALA A 350 -16.01 -14.41 14.58
C ALA A 350 -16.35 -15.55 15.58
N ASP A 351 -17.49 -16.20 15.39
CA ASP A 351 -17.94 -17.31 16.24
C ASP A 351 -16.93 -18.48 16.22
N PRO A 352 -16.48 -18.99 17.37
CA PRO A 352 -15.63 -20.17 17.44
C PRO A 352 -16.15 -21.39 16.65
N ALA A 353 -17.46 -21.56 16.48
CA ALA A 353 -18.02 -22.63 15.64
C ALA A 353 -17.62 -22.48 14.16
N THR A 354 -17.65 -21.25 13.64
CA THR A 354 -17.22 -20.91 12.26
C THR A 354 -15.73 -21.19 12.08
N LEU A 355 -14.91 -20.85 13.08
CA LEU A 355 -13.48 -21.13 13.06
C LEU A 355 -13.18 -22.63 13.10
N ARG A 356 -13.94 -23.41 13.89
CA ARG A 356 -13.82 -24.88 13.87
C ARG A 356 -14.20 -25.45 12.51
N ALA A 357 -15.27 -24.96 11.88
CA ALA A 357 -15.65 -25.39 10.54
C ALA A 357 -14.58 -25.07 9.47
N ALA A 358 -13.88 -23.94 9.62
CA ALA A 358 -12.74 -23.59 8.77
C ALA A 358 -11.52 -24.49 9.02
N GLN A 359 -11.19 -24.76 10.29
CA GLN A 359 -10.08 -25.64 10.66
C GLN A 359 -10.25 -27.06 10.09
N LEU A 360 -11.47 -27.58 9.97
CA LEU A 360 -11.73 -28.89 9.36
C LEU A 360 -11.34 -28.99 7.88
N ALA A 361 -11.12 -27.85 7.20
CA ALA A 361 -10.62 -27.83 5.83
C ALA A 361 -9.09 -27.85 5.73
N LEU A 362 -8.37 -27.70 6.86
CA LEU A 362 -6.91 -27.83 6.88
C LEU A 362 -6.51 -29.33 6.88
N PRO A 363 -5.38 -29.69 6.25
CA PRO A 363 -4.81 -31.04 6.35
C PRO A 363 -4.46 -31.37 7.80
N ALA A 364 -4.57 -32.64 8.18
CA ALA A 364 -4.28 -33.10 9.55
C ALA A 364 -2.82 -32.84 10.01
N ALA A 365 -1.89 -32.68 9.06
CA ALA A 365 -0.49 -32.35 9.33
C ALA A 365 -0.27 -30.87 9.72
N VAL A 366 -1.25 -29.99 9.47
CA VAL A 366 -1.15 -28.57 9.78
C VAL A 366 -1.69 -28.32 11.18
N TYR A 367 -0.83 -27.83 12.07
CA TYR A 367 -1.24 -27.41 13.41
C TYR A 367 -2.07 -26.12 13.36
N PRO A 368 -3.35 -26.12 13.78
CA PRO A 368 -4.22 -24.97 13.64
C PRO A 368 -4.34 -24.17 14.95
N PHE A 369 -4.22 -22.84 14.85
CA PHE A 369 -4.66 -21.93 15.91
C PHE A 369 -5.38 -20.72 15.31
N ALA A 370 -6.16 -20.02 16.13
CA ALA A 370 -6.87 -18.82 15.73
C ALA A 370 -6.61 -17.68 16.71
N VAL A 371 -6.53 -16.46 16.21
CA VAL A 371 -6.48 -15.23 17.00
C VAL A 371 -7.67 -14.36 16.61
N ARG A 372 -8.57 -14.15 17.57
CA ARG A 372 -9.74 -13.27 17.47
C ARG A 372 -9.35 -11.91 18.05
N CYS A 373 -9.42 -10.89 17.21
CA CYS A 373 -9.00 -9.54 17.51
C CYS A 373 -10.25 -8.68 17.66
N ALA A 374 -10.68 -8.38 18.88
CA ALA A 374 -11.75 -7.43 19.09
C ALA A 374 -11.66 -6.79 20.48
N ALA A 375 -11.84 -5.47 20.55
CA ALA A 375 -11.78 -4.73 21.81
C ALA A 375 -12.85 -5.17 22.84
N SER A 376 -13.96 -5.75 22.36
CA SER A 376 -15.03 -6.31 23.19
C SER A 376 -14.65 -7.64 23.86
N LEU A 377 -13.63 -8.34 23.36
CA LEU A 377 -13.16 -9.60 23.90
C LEU A 377 -12.11 -9.36 25.00
N GLY A 378 -12.24 -10.03 26.14
CA GLY A 378 -11.15 -10.10 27.12
C GLY A 378 -10.09 -11.11 26.68
N LEU A 379 -8.85 -10.93 27.18
CA LEU A 379 -7.77 -11.91 26.97
C LEU A 379 -8.20 -13.29 27.47
N ALA A 380 -8.35 -14.24 26.56
CA ALA A 380 -8.80 -15.59 26.88
C ALA A 380 -8.19 -16.62 25.93
N ARG A 381 -8.06 -17.86 26.43
CA ARG A 381 -7.68 -19.03 25.65
C ARG A 381 -8.81 -20.04 25.72
N ARG A 382 -9.23 -20.55 24.56
CA ARG A 382 -10.26 -21.59 24.45
C ARG A 382 -9.77 -22.70 23.53
N ARG A 383 -10.18 -23.93 23.80
CA ARG A 383 -9.94 -25.06 22.92
C ARG A 383 -11.27 -25.49 22.31
N VAL A 384 -11.35 -25.53 20.99
CA VAL A 384 -12.52 -25.95 20.23
C VAL A 384 -12.11 -27.13 19.35
N GLY A 385 -12.25 -28.34 19.89
CA GLY A 385 -11.65 -29.54 19.30
C GLY A 385 -10.12 -29.45 19.29
N ASP A 386 -9.53 -29.43 18.10
CA ASP A 386 -8.09 -29.34 17.88
C ASP A 386 -7.62 -27.90 17.63
N LEU A 387 -8.55 -26.96 17.49
CA LEU A 387 -8.25 -25.56 17.32
C LEU A 387 -8.06 -24.88 18.67
N ILE A 388 -6.92 -24.23 18.87
CA ILE A 388 -6.75 -23.27 19.97
C ILE A 388 -7.18 -21.89 19.48
N VAL A 389 -8.11 -21.27 20.20
CA VAL A 389 -8.61 -19.92 19.93
C VAL A 389 -8.08 -18.99 21.02
N LEU A 390 -7.36 -17.96 20.60
CA LEU A 390 -6.84 -16.89 21.44
C LEU A 390 -7.66 -15.63 21.19
N ASP A 391 -8.19 -15.03 22.25
CA ASP A 391 -8.88 -13.75 22.19
C ASP A 391 -7.93 -12.64 22.63
N VAL A 392 -7.83 -11.58 21.84
CA VAL A 392 -6.90 -10.46 22.04
C VAL A 392 -7.69 -9.15 21.93
N ALA A 393 -7.67 -8.35 23.00
CA ALA A 393 -8.35 -7.06 23.08
C ALA A 393 -7.47 -5.92 22.54
N ALA A 394 -6.17 -6.02 22.81
CA ALA A 394 -5.17 -5.05 22.39
C ALA A 394 -3.88 -5.75 21.95
N LEU A 395 -3.09 -5.05 21.11
CA LEU A 395 -1.85 -5.62 20.56
C LEU A 395 -0.84 -6.02 21.64
N ALA A 396 -0.87 -5.36 22.80
CA ALA A 396 -0.02 -5.68 23.95
C ALA A 396 -0.33 -7.04 24.60
N ASP A 397 -1.54 -7.58 24.39
CA ASP A 397 -1.93 -8.88 24.94
C ASP A 397 -1.39 -10.05 24.10
N LEU A 398 -1.03 -9.78 22.83
CA LEU A 398 -0.60 -10.80 21.87
C LEU A 398 0.58 -11.66 22.38
N PRO A 399 1.67 -11.09 22.94
CA PRO A 399 2.77 -11.91 23.48
C PRO A 399 2.36 -12.78 24.67
N VAL A 400 1.41 -12.33 25.50
CA VAL A 400 0.88 -13.10 26.63
C VAL A 400 0.00 -14.24 26.11
N ALA A 401 -0.91 -13.93 25.17
CA ALA A 401 -1.78 -14.91 24.54
C ALA A 401 -0.98 -16.03 23.86
N LEU A 402 0.07 -15.69 23.12
CA LEU A 402 0.91 -16.67 22.43
C LEU A 402 1.73 -17.52 23.38
N ARG A 403 2.24 -16.99 24.51
CA ARG A 403 2.92 -17.81 25.52
C ARG A 403 2.05 -18.94 26.07
N SER A 404 0.73 -18.76 26.05
CA SER A 404 -0.21 -19.82 26.45
C SER A 404 -0.30 -20.97 25.43
N LEU A 405 0.26 -20.85 24.22
CA LEU A 405 0.33 -21.95 23.25
C LEU A 405 1.40 -22.99 23.58
N ARG A 406 2.29 -22.71 24.54
CA ARG A 406 3.30 -23.67 25.03
C ARG A 406 2.68 -24.83 25.81
#